data_AF-A0A1D1ZGP5-F1
#
_entry.id   AF-A0A1D1ZGP5-F1
#
_cell.length_a   1.000
_cell.length_b   1.000
_cell.length_c   1.000
_cell.angle_alpha   90.00
_cell.angle_beta   90.00
_cell.angle_gamma   90.00
#
_symmetry.space_group_name_H-M   'P 1'
#
loop_
_entity.id
_entity.type
_entity.pdbx_description
1 polymer ?
#
loop_
_entity_poly.entity_id
_entity_poly.type
_entity_poly.pdbx_seq_one_letter_code
_entity_poly.pdbx_strand_id
1 'polypeptide(L)'
;TDAQEWAGGGSMVGAICGSTQREPLVVGKPSTFMMDYLSNKFGITKSQICMVGDRLDTDILFGQNGGCRTLLVLSGVTTLDMLQSPNNPIKPDFYTNKISDLLALKAAAV
;
A
#
# COMPACT_ATOMS: atom_id res chain seq x y z
N THR A 1 24.24 -5.13 -2.14
CA THR A 1 23.61 -6.47 -1.97
C THR A 1 22.12 -6.30 -2.15
N ASP A 2 21.35 -7.34 -2.51
CA ASP A 2 19.89 -7.21 -2.72
C ASP A 2 19.11 -6.81 -1.44
N ALA A 3 19.78 -6.79 -0.28
CA ALA A 3 19.29 -6.27 0.99
C ALA A 3 19.78 -4.83 1.32
N GLN A 4 20.32 -4.10 0.34
CA GLN A 4 20.83 -2.74 0.56
C GLN A 4 19.64 -1.77 0.72
N GLU A 5 19.42 -1.31 1.95
CA GLU A 5 18.46 -0.25 2.22
C GLU A 5 19.11 1.12 1.99
N TRP A 6 18.41 1.99 1.25
CA TRP A 6 18.84 3.35 0.97
C TRP A 6 17.93 4.33 1.70
N ALA A 7 18.50 5.44 2.13
CA ALA A 7 17.74 6.55 2.70
C ALA A 7 16.69 7.02 1.68
N GLY A 8 15.42 6.76 2.00
CA GLY A 8 14.29 7.22 1.19
C GLY A 8 13.98 8.70 1.42
N GLY A 9 12.92 9.19 0.78
CA GLY A 9 12.48 10.59 0.93
C GLY A 9 12.22 11.00 2.39
N GLY A 10 11.80 10.05 3.24
CA GLY A 10 11.59 10.28 4.67
C GLY A 10 12.83 10.75 5.43
N SER A 11 14.04 10.33 5.02
CA SER A 11 15.29 10.76 5.65
C SER A 11 15.57 12.24 5.42
N MET A 12 15.36 12.74 4.20
CA MET A 12 15.52 14.16 3.87
C MET A 12 14.43 15.00 4.54
N VAL A 13 13.19 14.50 4.56
CA VAL A 13 12.08 15.13 5.30
C VAL A 13 12.45 15.27 6.78
N GLY A 14 12.99 14.23 7.41
CA GLY A 14 13.44 14.28 8.81
C GLY A 14 14.51 15.35 9.07
N ALA A 15 15.47 15.52 8.15
CA ALA A 15 16.47 16.58 8.26
C ALA A 15 15.87 18.00 8.22
N ILE A 16 14.89 18.20 7.34
CA ILE A 16 14.15 19.46 7.22
C ILE A 16 13.30 19.70 8.48
N CYS A 17 12.59 18.68 8.98
CA CYS A 17 11.81 18.76 10.21
C CYS A 17 12.69 19.14 11.41
N GLY A 18 13.83 18.47 11.59
CA GLY A 18 14.78 18.77 12.67
C GLY A 18 15.33 20.20 12.58
N SER A 19 15.58 20.71 11.37
CA SER A 19 16.13 22.05 11.16
C SER A 19 15.09 23.16 11.29
N THR A 20 13.84 22.90 10.89
CA THR A 20 12.77 23.90 10.87
C THR A 20 11.84 23.84 12.07
N GLN A 21 11.86 22.73 12.82
CA GLN A 21 10.89 22.39 13.89
C GLN A 21 9.43 22.42 13.39
N ARG A 22 9.22 22.00 12.14
CA ARG A 22 7.90 21.94 11.51
C ARG A 22 7.62 20.55 10.96
N GLU A 23 6.38 20.10 11.14
CA GLU A 23 5.89 18.84 10.58
C GLU A 23 5.36 19.03 9.15
N PRO A 24 5.63 18.08 8.24
CA PRO A 24 5.17 18.15 6.86
C PRO A 24 3.73 17.65 6.74
N LEU A 25 3.02 18.13 5.73
CA LEU A 25 1.78 17.47 5.31
C LEU A 25 2.14 16.24 4.46
N VAL A 26 1.90 15.04 4.99
CA VAL A 26 2.16 13.79 4.29
C VAL A 26 1.05 13.53 3.26
N VAL A 27 1.41 13.55 1.98
CA VAL A 27 0.50 13.27 0.85
C VAL A 27 0.66 11.86 0.27
N GLY A 28 1.73 11.16 0.64
CA GLY A 28 1.97 9.77 0.25
C GLY A 28 1.26 8.76 1.14
N LYS A 29 1.34 7.48 0.79
CA LYS A 29 0.83 6.38 1.63
C LYS A 29 1.42 6.47 3.05
N PRO A 30 0.62 6.31 4.13
CA PRO A 30 -0.77 5.86 4.18
C PRO A 30 -1.84 6.96 4.17
N SER A 31 -1.51 8.20 3.80
CA SER A 31 -2.45 9.33 3.71
C SER A 31 -3.49 9.10 2.61
N THR A 32 -4.77 9.34 2.87
CA THR A 32 -5.86 9.10 1.91
C THR A 32 -5.97 10.15 0.81
N PHE A 33 -5.18 11.23 0.88
CA PHE A 33 -5.26 12.38 -0.01
C PHE A 33 -5.28 11.98 -1.50
N MET A 34 -4.42 11.04 -1.89
CA MET A 34 -4.36 10.56 -3.27
C MET A 34 -5.62 9.75 -3.66
N MET A 35 -6.16 8.94 -2.74
CA MET A 35 -7.37 8.15 -2.99
C MET A 35 -8.59 9.05 -3.19
N ASP A 36 -8.74 10.08 -2.35
CA ASP A 36 -9.83 11.06 -2.44
C ASP A 36 -9.75 11.84 -3.76
N TYR A 37 -8.55 12.23 -4.18
CA TYR A 37 -8.34 12.87 -5.48
C TYR A 37 -8.71 11.95 -6.65
N LEU A 38 -8.30 10.68 -6.64
CA LEU A 38 -8.63 9.72 -7.70
C LEU A 38 -10.14 9.48 -7.81
N SER A 39 -10.81 9.27 -6.68
CA SER A 39 -12.26 9.08 -6.64
C SER A 39 -13.01 10.27 -7.24
N ASN A 40 -12.64 11.50 -6.85
CA ASN A 40 -13.27 12.72 -7.35
C ASN A 40 -12.95 12.97 -8.84
N LYS A 41 -11.69 12.76 -9.26
CA LYS A 41 -11.27 13.03 -10.64
C LYS A 41 -11.94 12.11 -11.65
N PHE A 42 -12.09 10.84 -11.32
CA PHE A 42 -12.62 9.82 -12.23
C PHE A 42 -14.09 9.49 -11.97
N GLY A 43 -14.71 10.06 -10.93
CA GLY A 43 -16.10 9.77 -10.56
C GLY A 43 -16.31 8.32 -10.12
N ILE A 44 -15.26 7.65 -9.62
CA ILE A 44 -15.30 6.25 -9.22
C ILE A 44 -15.51 6.17 -7.71
N THR A 45 -16.45 5.33 -7.28
CA THR A 45 -16.66 5.11 -5.84
C THR A 45 -15.50 4.30 -5.25
N LYS A 46 -15.09 4.62 -4.02
CA LYS A 46 -13.97 3.94 -3.35
C LYS A 46 -14.14 2.41 -3.27
N SER A 47 -15.38 1.92 -3.20
CA SER A 47 -15.72 0.49 -3.22
C SER A 47 -15.40 -0.22 -4.54
N GLN A 48 -15.28 0.52 -5.65
CA GLN A 48 -14.88 -0.01 -6.96
C GLN A 48 -13.36 0.02 -7.17
N ILE A 49 -12.61 0.59 -6.23
CA ILE A 49 -11.15 0.68 -6.28
C ILE A 49 -10.56 -0.50 -5.49
N CYS A 50 -9.50 -1.09 -6.03
CA CYS A 50 -8.68 -2.07 -5.34
C CYS A 50 -7.23 -1.58 -5.29
N MET A 51 -6.71 -1.37 -4.09
CA MET A 51 -5.31 -1.08 -3.85
C MET A 51 -4.50 -2.37 -3.91
N VAL A 52 -3.50 -2.41 -4.81
CA VAL A 52 -2.59 -3.54 -4.97
C VAL A 52 -1.20 -3.12 -4.54
N GLY A 53 -0.55 -3.91 -3.69
CA GLY A 53 0.81 -3.62 -3.25
C GLY A 53 1.44 -4.75 -2.45
N ASP A 54 2.69 -4.57 -2.04
CA ASP A 54 3.51 -5.62 -1.44
C ASP A 54 3.86 -5.33 0.03
N ARG A 55 3.45 -4.19 0.58
CA ARG A 55 3.70 -3.79 1.97
C ARG A 55 2.41 -3.58 2.76
N LEU A 56 2.35 -4.19 3.95
CA LEU A 56 1.20 -4.07 4.86
C LEU A 56 1.00 -2.64 5.39
N ASP A 57 2.06 -2.03 5.89
CA ASP A 57 2.07 -0.74 6.58
C ASP A 57 1.87 0.48 5.67
N THR A 58 2.05 0.30 4.37
CA THR A 58 1.92 1.37 3.38
C THR A 58 0.79 1.11 2.40
N ASP A 59 0.84 0.05 1.60
CA ASP A 59 -0.17 -0.20 0.56
C ASP A 59 -1.51 -0.64 1.15
N ILE A 60 -1.49 -1.66 1.99
CA ILE A 60 -2.72 -2.23 2.56
C ILE A 60 -3.35 -1.23 3.51
N LEU A 61 -2.55 -0.61 4.38
CA LEU A 61 -3.04 0.43 5.27
C LEU A 61 -3.59 1.65 4.51
N PHE A 62 -2.93 2.07 3.43
CA PHE A 62 -3.46 3.14 2.56
C PHE A 62 -4.81 2.76 1.94
N GLY A 63 -4.94 1.53 1.44
CA GLY A 63 -6.19 1.07 0.84
C GLY A 63 -7.33 1.01 1.85
N GLN A 64 -7.06 0.48 3.05
CA GLN A 64 -8.03 0.42 4.15
C GLN A 64 -8.45 1.81 4.62
N ASN A 65 -7.50 2.70 4.89
CA ASN A 65 -7.79 4.10 5.25
C ASN A 65 -8.56 4.81 4.13
N GLY A 66 -8.22 4.50 2.88
CA GLY A 66 -8.87 5.01 1.68
C GLY A 66 -10.27 4.47 1.43
N GLY A 67 -10.75 3.48 2.20
CA GLY A 67 -12.07 2.87 2.05
C GLY A 67 -12.22 2.01 0.79
N CYS A 68 -11.12 1.45 0.28
CA CYS A 68 -11.09 0.61 -0.91
C CYS A 68 -10.66 -0.83 -0.56
N ARG A 69 -10.91 -1.77 -1.48
CA ARG A 69 -10.46 -3.16 -1.29
C ARG A 69 -8.95 -3.25 -1.41
N THR A 70 -8.35 -4.24 -0.78
CA THR A 70 -6.90 -4.41 -0.73
C THR A 70 -6.45 -5.79 -1.22
N LEU A 71 -5.44 -5.82 -2.06
CA LEU A 71 -4.80 -7.03 -2.56
C LEU A 71 -3.30 -6.96 -2.28
N LEU A 72 -2.82 -7.84 -1.41
CA LEU A 72 -1.40 -8.00 -1.13
C LEU A 72 -0.75 -8.95 -2.15
N VAL A 73 0.38 -8.54 -2.74
CA VAL A 73 1.23 -9.44 -3.54
C VAL A 73 2.48 -9.83 -2.76
N LEU A 74 2.78 -11.13 -2.70
CA LEU A 74 3.93 -11.68 -1.95
C LEU A 74 5.23 -11.67 -2.77
N SER A 75 5.27 -10.96 -3.90
CA SER A 75 6.44 -10.87 -4.78
C SER A 75 7.46 -9.82 -4.35
N GLY A 76 7.16 -9.05 -3.30
CA GLY A 76 7.97 -7.94 -2.82
C GLY A 76 8.37 -8.12 -1.36
N VAL A 77 8.07 -7.11 -0.54
CA VAL A 77 8.58 -7.00 0.84
C VAL A 77 7.87 -7.92 1.83
N THR A 78 6.54 -8.01 1.77
CA THR A 78 5.79 -8.84 2.73
C THR A 78 5.89 -10.31 2.36
N THR A 79 6.39 -11.12 3.29
CA THR A 79 6.38 -12.58 3.17
C THR A 79 5.11 -13.19 3.76
N LEU A 80 4.82 -14.45 3.41
CA LEU A 80 3.66 -15.16 3.96
C LEU A 80 3.72 -15.26 5.50
N ASP A 81 4.91 -15.49 6.05
CA ASP A 81 5.13 -15.56 7.51
C ASP A 81 4.82 -14.23 8.20
N MET A 82 5.21 -13.10 7.59
CA MET A 82 4.87 -11.77 8.10
C MET A 82 3.35 -11.53 8.10
N LEU A 83 2.67 -11.93 7.02
CA LEU A 83 1.22 -11.82 6.90
C LEU A 83 0.50 -12.65 7.96
N GLN A 84 0.93 -13.90 8.16
CA GLN A 84 0.34 -14.87 9.07
C GLN A 84 0.74 -14.69 10.53
N SER A 85 1.75 -13.85 10.81
CA SER A 85 2.17 -13.54 12.17
C SER A 85 1.00 -13.12 13.05
N PRO A 86 0.86 -13.69 14.27
CA PRO A 86 -0.19 -13.29 15.22
C PRO A 86 -0.10 -11.81 15.62
N ASN A 87 1.11 -11.23 15.53
CA ASN A 87 1.36 -9.83 15.90
C ASN A 87 1.06 -8.85 14.75
N ASN A 88 0.67 -9.33 13.57
CA ASN A 88 0.34 -8.45 12.44
C ASN A 88 -1.08 -7.88 12.59
N PRO A 89 -1.23 -6.55 12.83
CA PRO A 89 -2.53 -5.93 13.00
C PRO A 89 -3.21 -5.59 11.66
N ILE A 90 -2.49 -5.62 10.53
CA ILE A 90 -2.97 -5.19 9.22
C ILE A 90 -3.28 -6.42 8.37
N LYS A 91 -4.57 -6.64 8.09
CA LYS A 91 -5.03 -7.79 7.31
C LYS A 91 -5.60 -7.34 5.95
N PRO A 92 -4.99 -7.71 4.81
CA PRO A 92 -5.54 -7.39 3.50
C PRO A 92 -6.83 -8.18 3.24
N ASP A 93 -7.68 -7.70 2.34
CA ASP A 93 -8.89 -8.43 1.92
C ASP A 93 -8.51 -9.70 1.13
N PHE A 94 -7.49 -9.59 0.29
CA PHE A 94 -7.01 -10.66 -0.57
C PHE A 94 -5.48 -10.68 -0.58
N TYR A 95 -4.88 -11.84 -0.87
CA TYR A 95 -3.45 -11.92 -1.17
C TYR A 95 -3.18 -12.95 -2.26
N THR A 96 -2.10 -12.75 -3.02
CA THR A 96 -1.63 -13.65 -4.07
C THR A 96 -0.11 -13.64 -4.16
N ASN A 97 0.48 -14.61 -4.85
CA ASN A 97 1.95 -14.69 -4.97
C ASN A 97 2.51 -13.55 -5.82
N LYS A 98 1.88 -13.27 -6.97
CA LYS A 98 2.31 -12.25 -7.93
C LYS A 98 1.11 -11.55 -8.57
N ILE A 99 1.30 -10.33 -9.05
CA ILE A 99 0.23 -9.60 -9.76
C ILE A 99 -0.28 -10.33 -11.01
N SER A 100 0.57 -11.15 -11.66
CA SER A 100 0.22 -11.97 -12.82
C SER A 100 -0.88 -12.98 -12.55
N ASP A 101 -1.07 -13.38 -11.30
CA ASP A 101 -2.08 -14.39 -10.92
C ASP A 101 -3.50 -13.88 -11.19
N LEU A 102 -3.69 -12.56 -11.27
CA LEU A 102 -4.95 -11.95 -11.69
C LEU A 102 -5.37 -12.32 -13.12
N LEU A 103 -4.40 -12.64 -13.99
CA LEU A 103 -4.69 -13.06 -15.37
C LEU A 103 -5.25 -14.48 -15.42
N ALA A 104 -4.82 -15.35 -14.50
CA ALA A 104 -5.33 -16.71 -14.39
C ALA A 104 -6.80 -16.74 -13.92
N LEU A 105 -7.20 -15.78 -13.08
CA LEU A 105 -8.59 -15.63 -12.64
C LEU A 105 -9.55 -15.29 -13.79
N LYS A 106 -9.09 -14.55 -14.80
CA LYS A 106 -9.90 -14.26 -16.00
C LYS A 106 -10.13 -15.49 -16.88
N ALA A 107 -9.19 -16.44 -16.90
CA ALA A 107 -9.31 -17.64 -17.73
C ALA A 107 -10.35 -18.64 -17.16
N ALA A 108 -10.67 -18.56 -15.86
CA ALA A 108 -11.66 -19.40 -15.20
C ALA A 108 -13.10 -18.84 -15.26
N ALA A 109 -13.27 -17.62 -15.79
CA ALA A 109 -14.56 -16.95 -15.94
C ALA A 109 -14.95 -16.85 -17.43
N VAL A 110 -15.22 -18.01 -18.05
CA VAL A 110 -15.97 -18.17 -19.30
C VAL A 110 -16.95 -19.32 -19.13
#